data_AF-A0A3D3BJZ1-F1
#
_entry.id   AF-A0A3D3BJZ1-F1
#
_cell.length_a   1.000
_cell.length_b   1.000
_cell.length_c   1.000
_cell.angle_alpha   90.00
_cell.angle_beta   90.00
_cell.angle_gamma   90.00
#
_symmetry.space_group_name_H-M   'P 1'
#
loop_
_entity.id
_entity.type
_entity.pdbx_description
1 polymer ?
#
loop_
_entity_poly.entity_id
_entity_poly.type
_entity_poly.pdbx_seq_one_letter_code
_entity_poly.pdbx_strand_id
1 'polypeptide(L)'
;MNFVALFQALDTSQSTNSKRDALIAFIRESDPLESALALEALTDRTRGKRLKPNALKQTAYLVFGEDRWLFEECYGAVGDLSETLAILFADQETSPEITQPVLADWIFRQEELGRLELGELANELLSLLKTFSKDEAFLFLKLSSGGFRVGVNKGLVHDAVAQAVAMDRAIIEERLMGEFIADGDWLHRLQSPVTQDELDARPLPFLLANPLIKSDLSSLDPSTVLVEYKWDGI
;
A
#
# COMPACT_ATOMS: atom_id res chain seq x y z
N MET A 1 -14.25 -3.77 -10.96
CA MET A 1 -13.58 -2.56 -10.43
C MET A 1 -12.09 -2.86 -10.37
N ASN A 2 -11.25 -1.96 -10.87
CA ASN A 2 -9.79 -2.10 -10.79
C ASN A 2 -9.21 -1.25 -9.66
N PHE A 3 -7.88 -1.30 -9.51
CA PHE A 3 -7.21 -0.60 -8.42
C PHE A 3 -7.28 0.93 -8.52
N VAL A 4 -7.43 1.50 -9.71
CA VAL A 4 -7.60 2.96 -9.90
C VAL A 4 -8.90 3.43 -9.24
N ALA A 5 -10.00 2.70 -9.45
CA ALA A 5 -11.27 3.03 -8.78
C ALA A 5 -11.20 2.88 -7.25
N LEU A 6 -10.51 1.84 -6.75
CA LEU A 6 -10.28 1.72 -5.31
C LEU A 6 -9.46 2.92 -4.80
N PHE A 7 -8.38 3.28 -5.49
CA PHE A 7 -7.53 4.42 -5.13
C PHE A 7 -8.34 5.71 -5.02
N GLN A 8 -9.18 6.03 -6.01
CA GLN A 8 -10.04 7.21 -5.98
C GLN A 8 -11.00 7.21 -4.77
N ALA A 9 -11.59 6.05 -4.46
CA ALA A 9 -12.48 5.90 -3.31
C ALA A 9 -11.75 6.09 -1.97
N LEU A 10 -10.50 5.64 -1.87
CA LEU A 10 -9.67 5.76 -0.68
C LEU A 10 -9.11 7.18 -0.49
N ASP A 11 -8.72 7.84 -1.57
CA ASP A 11 -8.10 9.17 -1.54
C ASP A 11 -9.11 10.27 -1.23
N THR A 12 -10.31 10.18 -1.81
CA THR A 12 -11.38 11.18 -1.61
C THR A 12 -12.10 11.07 -0.26
N SER A 13 -11.97 9.93 0.42
CA SER A 13 -12.67 9.66 1.67
C SER A 13 -11.85 10.04 2.91
N GLN A 14 -12.49 10.67 3.89
CA GLN A 14 -11.94 10.86 5.25
C GLN A 14 -12.51 9.85 6.26
N SER A 15 -13.50 9.06 5.87
CA SER A 15 -14.20 8.11 6.75
C SER A 15 -13.51 6.75 6.72
N THR A 16 -13.02 6.29 7.87
CA THR A 16 -12.47 4.93 8.02
C THR A 16 -13.47 3.86 7.62
N ASN A 17 -14.76 4.06 7.90
CA ASN A 17 -15.80 3.11 7.52
C ASN A 17 -15.97 3.06 6.00
N SER A 18 -16.05 4.21 5.34
CA SER A 18 -16.19 4.26 3.88
C SER A 18 -14.97 3.66 3.16
N LYS A 19 -13.77 3.85 3.71
CA LYS A 19 -12.56 3.20 3.19
C LYS A 19 -12.61 1.68 3.36
N ARG A 20 -13.07 1.20 4.51
CA ARG A 20 -13.28 -0.23 4.75
C ARG A 20 -14.28 -0.83 3.76
N ASP A 21 -15.41 -0.16 3.56
CA ASP A 21 -16.47 -0.63 2.68
C ASP A 21 -15.98 -0.71 1.23
N ALA A 22 -15.21 0.30 0.78
CA ALA A 22 -14.57 0.29 -0.53
C ALA A 22 -13.57 -0.87 -0.68
N LEU A 23 -12.75 -1.15 0.34
CA LEU A 23 -11.84 -2.29 0.35
C LEU A 23 -12.60 -3.63 0.28
N ILE A 24 -13.67 -3.78 1.06
CA ILE A 24 -14.50 -5.01 1.06
C ILE A 24 -15.12 -5.24 -0.32
N ALA A 25 -15.73 -4.19 -0.90
CA ALA A 25 -16.31 -4.27 -2.23
C ALA A 25 -15.27 -4.64 -3.28
N PHE A 26 -14.11 -3.98 -3.25
CA PHE A 26 -13.01 -4.27 -4.17
C PHE A 26 -12.52 -5.72 -4.06
N ILE A 27 -12.28 -6.24 -2.84
CA ILE A 27 -11.82 -7.63 -2.62
C ILE A 27 -12.84 -8.65 -3.17
N ARG A 28 -14.15 -8.35 -3.10
CA ARG A 28 -15.21 -9.26 -3.54
C ARG A 28 -15.49 -9.20 -5.05
N GLU A 29 -15.31 -8.04 -5.66
CA GLU A 29 -15.80 -7.75 -7.02
C GLU A 29 -14.69 -7.58 -8.06
N SER A 30 -13.44 -7.36 -7.65
CA SER A 30 -12.32 -7.24 -8.58
C SER A 30 -11.85 -8.61 -9.07
N ASP A 31 -11.01 -8.60 -10.10
CA ASP A 31 -10.25 -9.77 -10.48
C ASP A 31 -9.39 -10.27 -9.29
N PRO A 32 -9.24 -11.61 -9.09
CA PRO A 32 -8.46 -12.15 -7.99
C PRO A 32 -6.99 -11.72 -8.02
N LEU A 33 -6.34 -11.65 -9.18
CA LEU A 33 -4.95 -11.21 -9.27
C LEU A 33 -4.83 -9.70 -9.01
N GLU A 34 -5.76 -8.90 -9.54
CA GLU A 34 -5.83 -7.46 -9.26
C GLU A 34 -5.93 -7.18 -7.75
N SER A 35 -6.83 -7.88 -7.04
CA SER A 35 -6.97 -7.72 -5.59
C SER A 35 -5.74 -8.18 -4.82
N ALA A 36 -5.09 -9.26 -5.25
CA ALA A 36 -3.85 -9.75 -4.62
C ALA A 36 -2.74 -8.71 -4.69
N LEU A 37 -2.51 -8.15 -5.89
CA LEU A 37 -1.47 -7.15 -6.14
C LEU A 37 -1.77 -5.83 -5.42
N ALA A 38 -3.04 -5.43 -5.37
CA ALA A 38 -3.49 -4.29 -4.58
C ALA A 38 -3.23 -4.49 -3.09
N LEU A 39 -3.51 -5.68 -2.55
CA LEU A 39 -3.23 -6.01 -1.15
C LEU A 39 -1.73 -5.92 -0.84
N GLU A 40 -0.89 -6.44 -1.75
CA GLU A 40 0.58 -6.33 -1.65
C GLU A 40 1.02 -4.86 -1.59
N ALA A 41 0.43 -4.01 -2.44
CA ALA A 41 0.68 -2.57 -2.46
C ALA A 41 0.25 -1.85 -1.16
N LEU A 42 -0.97 -2.12 -0.69
CA LEU A 42 -1.56 -1.43 0.47
C LEU A 42 -0.93 -1.86 1.81
N THR A 43 -0.33 -3.05 1.86
CA THR A 43 0.29 -3.60 3.07
C THR A 43 1.81 -3.41 3.13
N ASP A 44 2.36 -2.58 2.23
CA ASP A 44 3.80 -2.29 2.13
C ASP A 44 4.63 -3.57 1.95
N ARG A 45 4.09 -4.52 1.18
CA ARG A 45 4.72 -5.82 0.83
C ARG A 45 5.30 -5.84 -0.58
N THR A 46 5.27 -4.69 -1.28
CA THR A 46 5.73 -4.59 -2.67
C THR A 46 7.16 -5.06 -2.85
N ARG A 47 7.44 -5.65 -4.01
CA ARG A 47 8.74 -6.22 -4.43
C ARG A 47 9.90 -5.21 -4.63
N GLY A 48 9.91 -4.11 -3.87
CA GLY A 48 10.92 -3.05 -3.98
C GLY A 48 10.65 -2.07 -5.12
N LYS A 49 11.62 -1.17 -5.36
CA LYS A 49 11.50 -0.10 -6.37
C LYS A 49 11.75 -0.66 -7.76
N ARG A 50 10.79 -0.49 -8.67
CA ARG A 50 10.93 -0.86 -10.09
C ARG A 50 11.53 0.29 -10.92
N LEU A 51 11.18 1.53 -10.59
CA LEU A 51 11.76 2.72 -11.22
C LEU A 51 12.55 3.54 -10.20
N LYS A 52 13.76 3.95 -10.59
CA LYS A 52 14.65 4.75 -9.74
C LYS A 52 14.21 6.22 -9.75
N PRO A 53 14.25 6.94 -8.60
CA PRO A 53 13.91 8.37 -8.57
C PRO A 53 14.69 9.24 -9.56
N ASN A 54 15.96 8.90 -9.83
CA ASN A 54 16.77 9.63 -10.81
C ASN A 54 16.22 9.49 -12.24
N ALA A 55 15.65 8.33 -12.59
CA ALA A 55 15.02 8.12 -13.88
C ALA A 55 13.75 8.97 -14.04
N LEU A 56 12.93 9.04 -12.99
CA LEU A 56 11.76 9.91 -12.95
C LEU A 56 12.11 11.40 -13.11
N LYS A 57 13.17 11.86 -12.43
CA LYS A 57 13.67 13.24 -12.61
C LYS A 57 14.20 13.47 -14.03
N GLN A 58 14.89 12.49 -14.61
CA GLN A 58 15.39 12.60 -15.98
C GLN A 58 14.24 12.78 -16.98
N THR A 59 13.10 12.10 -16.80
CA THR A 59 11.90 12.30 -17.62
C THR A 59 11.45 13.76 -17.63
N ALA A 60 11.44 14.42 -16.46
CA ALA A 60 11.15 15.85 -16.41
C ALA A 60 12.25 16.68 -17.10
N TYR A 61 13.52 16.43 -16.83
CA TYR A 61 14.61 17.20 -17.43
C TYR A 61 14.69 17.09 -18.95
N LEU A 62 14.20 16.01 -19.55
CA LEU A 62 14.06 15.91 -21.01
C LEU A 62 13.08 16.96 -21.55
N VAL A 63 11.99 17.25 -20.84
CA VAL A 63 10.97 18.22 -21.27
C VAL A 63 11.39 19.65 -20.96
N PHE A 64 11.92 19.89 -19.76
CA PHE A 64 12.30 21.23 -19.31
C PHE A 64 13.66 21.69 -19.85
N GLY A 65 14.52 20.77 -20.32
CA GLY A 65 15.78 21.11 -21.00
C GLY A 65 16.72 21.96 -20.14
N GLU A 66 16.94 23.20 -20.54
CA GLU A 66 17.75 24.20 -19.82
C GLU A 66 17.00 24.81 -18.63
N ASP A 67 15.66 24.80 -18.64
CA ASP A 67 14.79 25.36 -17.60
C ASP A 67 14.50 24.37 -16.46
N ARG A 68 15.48 23.54 -16.07
CA ARG A 68 15.31 22.52 -15.02
C ARG A 68 14.86 23.12 -13.68
N TRP A 69 15.26 24.36 -13.40
CA TRP A 69 14.86 25.08 -12.20
C TRP A 69 13.34 25.21 -12.11
N LEU A 70 12.63 25.37 -13.24
CA LEU A 70 11.17 25.48 -13.24
C LEU A 70 10.51 24.16 -12.80
N PHE A 71 11.07 23.02 -13.22
CA PHE A 71 10.62 21.73 -12.72
C PHE A 71 10.88 21.58 -11.21
N GLU A 72 12.05 21.99 -10.72
CA GLU A 72 12.35 21.90 -9.29
C GLU A 72 11.41 22.79 -8.46
N GLU A 73 11.00 23.96 -8.97
CA GLU A 73 9.96 24.79 -8.33
C GLU A 73 8.59 24.08 -8.30
N CYS A 74 8.17 23.47 -9.41
CA CYS A 74 6.94 22.68 -9.46
C CYS A 74 6.99 21.51 -8.47
N TYR A 75 8.10 20.76 -8.45
CA TYR A 75 8.28 19.65 -7.53
C TYR A 75 8.33 20.12 -6.07
N GLY A 76 8.98 21.25 -5.79
CA GLY A 76 9.01 21.86 -4.46
C GLY A 76 7.62 22.27 -3.95
N ALA A 77 6.75 22.76 -4.85
CA ALA A 77 5.39 23.15 -4.51
C ALA A 77 4.47 21.95 -4.23
N VAL A 78 4.61 20.85 -4.99
CA VAL A 78 3.79 19.64 -4.84
C VAL A 78 4.30 18.73 -3.72
N GLY A 79 5.62 18.59 -3.59
CA GLY A 79 6.28 17.75 -2.58
C GLY A 79 6.32 16.25 -2.90
N ASP A 80 5.71 15.82 -4.01
CA ASP A 80 5.71 14.42 -4.46
C ASP A 80 6.09 14.32 -5.94
N LEU A 81 7.11 13.51 -6.25
CA LEU A 81 7.64 13.39 -7.61
C LEU A 81 6.66 12.68 -8.56
N SER A 82 5.95 11.66 -8.08
CA SER A 82 4.96 10.94 -8.87
C SER A 82 3.78 11.85 -9.21
N GLU A 83 3.30 12.61 -8.23
CA GLU A 83 2.21 13.58 -8.41
C GLU A 83 2.62 14.73 -9.33
N THR A 84 3.83 15.26 -9.16
CA THR A 84 4.36 16.33 -10.02
C THR A 84 4.40 15.88 -11.47
N LEU A 85 4.94 14.68 -11.75
CA LEU A 85 5.00 14.14 -13.11
C LEU A 85 3.61 13.85 -13.68
N ALA A 86 2.68 13.33 -12.88
CA ALA A 86 1.30 13.09 -13.30
C ALA A 86 0.57 14.39 -13.65
N ILE A 87 0.74 15.45 -12.86
CA ILE A 87 0.18 16.78 -13.15
C ILE A 87 0.75 17.36 -14.45
N LEU A 88 2.06 17.22 -14.66
CA LEU A 88 2.74 17.86 -15.78
C LEU A 88 2.60 17.10 -17.11
N PHE A 89 2.54 15.77 -17.08
CA PHE A 89 2.72 14.94 -18.28
C PHE A 89 1.58 13.99 -18.60
N ALA A 90 0.65 13.76 -17.67
CA ALA A 90 -0.54 12.96 -17.96
C ALA A 90 -1.55 13.75 -18.80
N ASP A 91 -2.41 13.02 -19.51
CA ASP A 91 -3.54 13.63 -20.18
C ASP A 91 -4.60 14.04 -19.15
N GLN A 92 -4.87 15.35 -19.08
CA GLN A 92 -5.82 15.93 -18.13
C GLN A 92 -7.28 15.80 -18.60
N GLU A 93 -7.51 15.50 -19.87
CA GLU A 93 -8.85 15.34 -20.47
C GLU A 93 -9.31 13.88 -20.47
N THR A 94 -8.36 12.93 -20.42
CA THR A 94 -8.64 11.50 -20.36
C THR A 94 -9.21 11.11 -19.00
N SER A 95 -10.36 10.42 -19.01
CA SER A 95 -10.92 9.78 -17.83
C SER A 95 -10.25 8.42 -17.59
N PRO A 96 -9.99 8.03 -16.33
CA PRO A 96 -9.35 6.75 -16.03
C PRO A 96 -10.20 5.57 -16.45
N GLU A 97 -9.57 4.52 -16.96
CA GLU A 97 -10.22 3.22 -17.11
C GLU A 97 -10.28 2.54 -15.74
N ILE A 98 -11.49 2.20 -15.28
CA ILE A 98 -11.74 1.71 -13.92
C ILE A 98 -12.32 0.29 -13.85
N THR A 99 -12.59 -0.31 -15.00
CA THR A 99 -13.27 -1.61 -15.06
C THR A 99 -12.31 -2.78 -15.19
N GLN A 100 -11.35 -2.69 -16.10
CA GLN A 100 -10.40 -3.76 -16.40
C GLN A 100 -9.22 -3.79 -15.42
N PRO A 101 -8.73 -4.96 -15.00
CA PRO A 101 -7.50 -5.11 -14.23
C PRO A 101 -6.31 -4.41 -14.91
N VAL A 102 -5.44 -3.78 -14.14
CA VAL A 102 -4.30 -3.01 -14.67
C VAL A 102 -2.98 -3.31 -13.96
N LEU A 103 -3.02 -3.83 -12.73
CA LEU A 103 -1.82 -3.90 -11.90
C LEU A 103 -0.77 -4.86 -12.45
N ALA A 104 -1.19 -6.01 -12.99
CA ALA A 104 -0.27 -6.98 -13.56
C ALA A 104 0.49 -6.38 -14.76
N ASP A 105 -0.24 -5.73 -15.68
CA ASP A 105 0.32 -5.09 -16.86
C ASP A 105 1.23 -3.92 -16.47
N TRP A 106 0.84 -3.13 -15.48
CA TRP A 106 1.65 -2.02 -14.98
C TRP A 106 2.94 -2.50 -14.32
N ILE A 107 2.90 -3.56 -13.52
CA ILE A 107 4.09 -4.14 -12.91
C ILE A 107 5.04 -4.63 -14.02
N PHE A 108 4.52 -5.38 -14.99
CA PHE A 108 5.30 -5.85 -16.13
C PHE A 108 5.95 -4.68 -16.89
N ARG A 109 5.17 -3.65 -17.21
CA ARG A 109 5.66 -2.46 -17.93
C ARG A 109 6.72 -1.70 -17.12
N GLN A 110 6.57 -1.61 -15.80
CA GLN A 110 7.56 -0.98 -14.92
C GLN A 110 8.87 -1.78 -14.88
N GLU A 111 8.80 -3.10 -14.91
CA GLU A 111 9.98 -3.96 -15.01
C GLU A 111 10.68 -3.82 -16.37
N GLU A 112 9.94 -3.74 -17.47
CA GLU A 112 10.50 -3.47 -18.80
C GLU A 112 11.22 -2.11 -18.82
N LEU A 113 10.54 -1.05 -18.38
CA LEU A 113 11.13 0.28 -18.30
C LEU A 113 12.37 0.30 -17.42
N GLY A 114 12.35 -0.40 -16.28
CA GLY A 114 13.47 -0.49 -15.35
C GLY A 114 14.73 -1.17 -15.90
N ARG A 115 14.62 -1.89 -17.03
CA ARG A 115 15.75 -2.53 -17.74
C ARG A 115 16.37 -1.63 -18.82
N LEU A 116 15.72 -0.54 -19.19
CA LEU A 116 16.21 0.39 -20.20
C LEU A 116 17.32 1.30 -19.64
N GLU A 117 18.16 1.79 -20.55
CA GLU A 117 19.11 2.86 -20.23
C GLU A 117 18.38 4.16 -19.90
N LEU A 118 19.00 5.01 -19.07
CA LEU A 118 18.35 6.17 -18.46
C LEU A 118 17.65 7.10 -19.48
N GLY A 119 18.26 7.34 -20.64
CA GLY A 119 17.72 8.21 -21.68
C GLY A 119 16.53 7.57 -22.43
N GLU A 120 16.60 6.29 -22.73
CA GLU A 120 15.51 5.55 -23.38
C GLU A 120 14.32 5.41 -22.43
N LEU A 121 14.57 5.01 -21.18
CA LEU A 121 13.56 4.93 -20.12
C LEU A 121 12.81 6.26 -20.01
N ALA A 122 13.53 7.37 -19.96
CA ALA A 122 12.93 8.68 -19.76
C ALA A 122 12.01 9.08 -20.93
N ASN A 123 12.36 8.76 -22.17
CA ASN A 123 11.52 9.00 -23.35
C ASN A 123 10.30 8.07 -23.40
N GLU A 124 10.50 6.77 -23.14
CA GLU A 124 9.43 5.77 -23.11
C GLU A 124 8.42 6.06 -22.00
N LEU A 125 8.91 6.43 -20.82
CA LEU A 125 8.07 6.82 -19.69
C LEU A 125 7.27 8.10 -20.01
N LEU A 126 7.89 9.12 -20.60
CA LEU A 126 7.17 10.33 -21.01
C LEU A 126 6.04 10.01 -21.99
N SER A 127 6.31 9.12 -22.96
CA SER A 127 5.31 8.72 -23.97
C SER A 127 4.17 7.94 -23.34
N LEU A 128 4.47 7.05 -22.39
CA LEU A 128 3.47 6.29 -21.64
C LEU A 128 2.59 7.21 -20.77
N LEU A 129 3.19 8.13 -20.02
CA LEU A 129 2.45 9.04 -19.12
C LEU A 129 1.41 9.86 -19.89
N LYS A 130 1.71 10.30 -21.11
CA LYS A 130 0.78 11.03 -21.97
C LYS A 130 -0.46 10.23 -22.40
N THR A 131 -0.43 8.90 -22.26
CA THR A 131 -1.60 8.04 -22.55
C THR A 131 -2.48 7.77 -21.34
N PHE A 132 -1.99 8.10 -20.14
CA PHE A 132 -2.71 7.89 -18.90
C PHE A 132 -3.48 9.14 -18.51
N SER A 133 -4.62 8.93 -17.86
CA SER A 133 -5.23 9.96 -17.03
C SER A 133 -4.29 10.36 -15.89
N LYS A 134 -4.56 11.51 -15.25
CA LYS A 134 -3.79 11.97 -14.09
C LYS A 134 -3.70 10.91 -12.97
N ASP A 135 -4.81 10.26 -12.63
CA ASP A 135 -4.85 9.28 -11.53
C ASP A 135 -4.08 8.00 -11.88
N GLU A 136 -4.18 7.53 -13.13
CA GLU A 136 -3.42 6.37 -13.62
C GLU A 136 -1.92 6.67 -13.62
N ALA A 137 -1.52 7.83 -14.14
CA ALA A 137 -0.11 8.27 -14.14
C ALA A 137 0.45 8.37 -12.72
N PHE A 138 -0.30 8.99 -11.81
CA PHE A 138 0.10 9.08 -10.41
C PHE A 138 0.27 7.70 -9.79
N LEU A 139 -0.73 6.84 -9.91
CA LEU A 139 -0.75 5.52 -9.29
C LEU A 139 0.34 4.61 -9.87
N PHE A 140 0.51 4.59 -11.20
CA PHE A 140 1.58 3.87 -11.88
C PHE A 140 2.96 4.29 -11.34
N LEU A 141 3.24 5.58 -11.33
CA LEU A 141 4.51 6.10 -10.84
C LEU A 141 4.72 5.78 -9.36
N LYS A 142 3.68 5.97 -8.54
CA LYS A 142 3.75 5.79 -7.08
C LYS A 142 4.02 4.34 -6.69
N LEU A 143 3.42 3.39 -7.40
CA LEU A 143 3.66 1.96 -7.21
C LEU A 143 5.10 1.57 -7.57
N SER A 144 5.76 2.31 -8.46
CA SER A 144 7.11 2.00 -8.95
C SER A 144 8.24 2.54 -8.08
N SER A 145 8.02 3.66 -7.36
CA SER A 145 9.08 4.43 -6.68
C SER A 145 9.35 3.99 -5.23
N GLY A 146 8.50 3.10 -4.69
CA GLY A 146 8.51 2.64 -3.30
C GLY A 146 7.91 3.69 -2.34
N GLY A 147 7.20 3.23 -1.30
CA GLY A 147 6.53 4.11 -0.34
C GLY A 147 5.12 4.52 -0.74
N PHE A 148 4.34 3.57 -1.26
CA PHE A 148 2.92 3.77 -1.55
C PHE A 148 2.13 3.97 -0.24
N ARG A 149 1.40 5.07 -0.13
CA ARG A 149 0.55 5.40 1.02
C ARG A 149 -0.71 6.10 0.53
N VAL A 150 -1.88 5.58 0.90
CA VAL A 150 -3.18 6.12 0.46
C VAL A 150 -4.16 6.27 1.63
N GLY A 151 -3.62 6.66 2.79
CA GLY A 151 -4.42 6.91 3.98
C GLY A 151 -5.16 5.68 4.52
N VAL A 152 -4.65 4.48 4.23
CA VAL A 152 -5.07 3.20 4.84
C VAL A 152 -3.87 2.56 5.52
N ASN A 153 -4.11 1.96 6.69
CA ASN A 153 -3.09 1.21 7.41
C ASN A 153 -3.31 -0.30 7.22
N LYS A 154 -2.30 -1.12 7.56
CA LYS A 154 -2.37 -2.58 7.39
C LYS A 154 -3.56 -3.19 8.15
N GLY A 155 -3.86 -2.68 9.34
CA GLY A 155 -4.98 -3.17 10.17
C GLY A 155 -6.35 -2.99 9.49
N LEU A 156 -6.59 -1.85 8.83
CA LEU A 156 -7.83 -1.60 8.08
C LEU A 156 -7.95 -2.55 6.88
N VAL A 157 -6.84 -2.82 6.21
CA VAL A 157 -6.79 -3.78 5.10
C VAL A 157 -7.09 -5.20 5.59
N HIS A 158 -6.47 -5.64 6.69
CA HIS A 158 -6.71 -6.97 7.26
C HIS A 158 -8.16 -7.13 7.76
N ASP A 159 -8.72 -6.09 8.38
CA ASP A 159 -10.12 -6.04 8.79
C ASP A 159 -11.08 -6.13 7.59
N ALA A 160 -10.79 -5.42 6.50
CA ALA A 160 -11.56 -5.52 5.27
C ALA A 160 -11.49 -6.93 4.64
N VAL A 161 -10.30 -7.57 4.61
CA VAL A 161 -10.16 -8.96 4.16
C VAL A 161 -11.00 -9.90 5.01
N ALA A 162 -10.89 -9.82 6.34
CA ALA A 162 -11.66 -10.65 7.26
C ALA A 162 -13.17 -10.55 7.05
N GLN A 163 -13.68 -9.33 6.85
CA GLN A 163 -15.09 -9.11 6.55
C GLN A 163 -15.47 -9.58 5.14
N ALA A 164 -14.58 -9.41 4.15
CA ALA A 164 -14.82 -9.85 2.78
C ALA A 164 -15.01 -11.36 2.70
N VAL A 165 -14.19 -12.14 3.42
CA VAL A 165 -14.22 -13.61 3.44
C VAL A 165 -15.00 -14.24 4.60
N ALA A 166 -15.60 -13.41 5.47
CA ALA A 166 -16.35 -13.85 6.66
C ALA A 166 -15.54 -14.75 7.62
N MET A 167 -14.29 -14.36 7.91
CA MET A 167 -13.41 -15.05 8.86
C MET A 167 -13.03 -14.15 10.04
N ASP A 168 -12.62 -14.76 11.14
CA ASP A 168 -12.09 -14.03 12.30
C ASP A 168 -10.84 -13.22 11.89
N ARG A 169 -10.83 -11.94 12.28
CA ARG A 169 -9.73 -11.01 11.97
C ARG A 169 -8.38 -11.53 12.46
N ALA A 170 -8.32 -12.16 13.63
CA ALA A 170 -7.07 -12.68 14.18
C ALA A 170 -6.46 -13.76 13.26
N ILE A 171 -7.30 -14.60 12.65
CA ILE A 171 -6.86 -15.65 11.71
C ILE A 171 -6.29 -15.00 10.45
N ILE A 172 -6.98 -13.99 9.91
CA ILE A 172 -6.50 -13.28 8.72
C ILE A 172 -5.20 -12.55 9.02
N GLU A 173 -5.09 -11.89 10.17
CA GLU A 173 -3.85 -11.23 10.59
C GLU A 173 -2.69 -12.23 10.66
N GLU A 174 -2.87 -13.38 11.32
CA GLU A 174 -1.87 -14.45 11.42
C GLU A 174 -1.44 -14.96 10.03
N ARG A 175 -2.40 -15.34 9.17
CA ARG A 175 -2.11 -15.83 7.82
C ARG A 175 -1.40 -14.78 6.96
N LEU A 176 -1.74 -13.50 7.15
CA LEU A 176 -1.08 -12.38 6.49
C LEU A 176 0.19 -11.90 7.22
N MET A 177 0.63 -12.49 8.33
CA MET A 177 1.96 -12.20 8.91
C MET A 177 3.07 -12.89 8.12
N GLY A 178 2.79 -14.10 7.61
CA GLY A 178 3.74 -14.91 6.84
C GLY A 178 4.05 -14.39 5.43
N GLU A 179 4.60 -15.27 4.61
CA GLU A 179 4.80 -15.02 3.19
C GLU A 179 3.45 -14.84 2.50
N PHE A 180 3.28 -13.70 1.81
CA PHE A 180 2.08 -13.40 1.04
C PHE A 180 2.40 -13.56 -0.44
N ILE A 181 1.71 -14.51 -1.09
CA ILE A 181 1.84 -14.74 -2.53
C ILE A 181 0.67 -14.02 -3.22
N ALA A 182 0.99 -12.97 -3.97
CA ALA A 182 0.02 -12.20 -4.74
C ALA A 182 -0.25 -12.87 -6.11
N ASP A 183 -1.13 -13.86 -6.12
CA ASP A 183 -1.60 -14.56 -7.33
C ASP A 183 -3.14 -14.69 -7.32
N GLY A 184 -3.73 -15.31 -8.35
CA GLY A 184 -5.18 -15.48 -8.44
C GLY A 184 -5.81 -16.40 -7.38
N ASP A 185 -5.02 -17.20 -6.66
CA ASP A 185 -5.50 -18.15 -5.66
C ASP A 185 -5.39 -17.61 -4.21
N TRP A 186 -4.95 -16.37 -4.03
CA TRP A 186 -4.66 -15.79 -2.71
C TRP A 186 -5.86 -15.84 -1.74
N LEU A 187 -7.07 -15.55 -2.22
CA LEU A 187 -8.29 -15.63 -1.42
C LEU A 187 -8.63 -17.07 -1.05
N HIS A 188 -8.54 -17.99 -2.01
CA HIS A 188 -8.79 -19.41 -1.75
C HIS A 188 -7.84 -19.95 -0.68
N ARG A 189 -6.54 -19.62 -0.76
CA ARG A 189 -5.56 -19.97 0.28
C ARG A 189 -5.95 -19.40 1.64
N LEU A 190 -6.31 -18.11 1.70
CA LEU A 190 -6.75 -17.45 2.93
C LEU A 190 -8.04 -18.03 3.51
N GLN A 191 -8.90 -18.64 2.70
CA GLN A 191 -10.18 -19.24 3.10
C GLN A 191 -10.09 -20.71 3.50
N SER A 192 -8.89 -21.31 3.45
CA SER A 192 -8.68 -22.70 3.87
C SER A 192 -9.23 -22.93 5.28
N PRO A 193 -9.81 -24.11 5.60
CA PRO A 193 -10.29 -24.40 6.94
C PRO A 193 -9.25 -24.11 8.02
N VAL A 194 -9.70 -23.55 9.13
CA VAL A 194 -8.84 -23.24 10.28
C VAL A 194 -8.38 -24.55 10.90
N THR A 195 -7.08 -24.71 11.05
CA THR A 195 -6.46 -25.89 11.66
C THR A 195 -6.44 -25.78 13.18
N GLN A 196 -6.27 -26.91 13.87
CA GLN A 196 -6.09 -26.90 15.33
C GLN A 196 -4.78 -26.18 15.73
N ASP A 197 -3.72 -26.37 14.95
CA ASP A 197 -2.43 -25.72 15.19
C ASP A 197 -2.55 -24.18 15.15
N GLU A 198 -3.31 -23.62 14.21
CA GLU A 198 -3.60 -22.17 14.16
C GLU A 198 -4.39 -21.69 15.39
N LEU A 199 -5.32 -22.50 15.90
CA LEU A 199 -6.06 -22.15 17.12
C LEU A 199 -5.15 -22.16 18.36
N ASP A 200 -4.22 -23.11 18.41
CA ASP A 200 -3.30 -23.30 19.54
C ASP A 200 -2.13 -22.30 19.50
N ALA A 201 -1.75 -21.82 18.31
CA ALA A 201 -0.67 -20.85 18.09
C ALA A 201 -1.08 -19.38 18.32
N ARG A 202 -2.36 -19.10 18.61
CA ARG A 202 -2.84 -17.73 18.81
C ARG A 202 -2.09 -17.06 19.97
N PRO A 203 -1.31 -15.99 19.71
CA PRO A 203 -0.65 -15.28 20.79
C PRO A 203 -1.71 -14.66 21.69
N LEU A 204 -1.68 -15.01 22.98
CA LEU A 204 -2.46 -14.29 23.97
C LEU A 204 -1.92 -12.86 24.07
N PRO A 205 -2.80 -11.84 24.10
CA PRO A 205 -2.35 -10.47 24.19
C PRO A 205 -1.47 -10.30 25.43
N PHE A 206 -0.29 -9.68 25.25
CA PHE A 206 0.57 -9.36 26.37
C PHE A 206 -0.17 -8.44 27.34
N LEU A 207 -0.14 -8.80 28.62
CA LEU A 207 -0.57 -7.89 29.68
C LEU A 207 0.45 -6.75 29.75
N LEU A 208 0.05 -5.56 29.29
CA LEU A 208 0.91 -4.39 29.33
C LEU A 208 0.98 -3.81 30.75
N ALA A 209 2.17 -3.37 31.16
CA ALA A 209 2.38 -2.74 32.45
C ALA A 209 1.95 -1.26 32.41
N ASN A 210 1.27 -0.81 33.46
CA ASN A 210 1.00 0.61 33.70
C ASN A 210 2.14 1.22 34.52
N PRO A 211 2.58 2.46 34.21
CA PRO A 211 3.58 3.14 35.03
C PRO A 211 3.00 3.45 36.41
N LEU A 212 3.71 3.03 37.46
CA LEU A 212 3.35 3.33 38.85
C LEU A 212 3.76 4.76 39.21
N ILE A 213 2.84 5.52 39.82
CA ILE A 213 3.16 6.79 40.48
C ILE A 213 3.23 6.60 42.00
N LYS A 214 3.91 7.52 42.70
CA LYS A 214 4.16 7.39 44.15
C LYS A 214 2.89 7.23 45.00
N SER A 215 1.77 7.79 44.58
CA SER A 215 0.47 7.66 45.27
C SER A 215 -0.10 6.24 45.20
N ASP A 216 0.24 5.48 44.15
CA ASP A 216 -0.28 4.12 43.97
C ASP A 216 0.38 3.17 44.98
N LEU A 217 1.65 3.42 45.33
CA LEU A 217 2.42 2.60 46.26
C LEU A 217 1.75 2.50 47.64
N SER A 218 1.10 3.57 48.11
CA SER A 218 0.39 3.56 49.39
C SER A 218 -0.88 2.69 49.40
N SER A 219 -1.38 2.30 48.22
CA SER A 219 -2.57 1.45 48.08
C SER A 219 -2.24 -0.03 47.86
N LEU A 220 -0.96 -0.38 47.68
CA LEU A 220 -0.53 -1.75 47.44
C LEU A 220 -0.34 -2.50 48.77
N ASP A 221 -0.92 -3.70 48.85
CA ASP A 221 -0.65 -4.64 49.94
C ASP A 221 0.53 -5.55 49.55
N PRO A 222 1.69 -5.46 50.25
CA PRO A 222 2.86 -6.28 49.96
C PRO A 222 2.63 -7.79 50.03
N SER A 223 1.58 -8.26 50.73
CA SER A 223 1.24 -9.68 50.82
C SER A 223 0.53 -10.22 49.57
N THR A 224 0.07 -9.34 48.69
CA THR A 224 -0.70 -9.67 47.47
C THR A 224 0.04 -9.34 46.17
N VAL A 225 1.23 -8.75 46.28
CA VAL A 225 1.98 -8.20 45.15
C VAL A 225 3.33 -8.90 45.03
N LEU A 226 3.68 -9.30 43.81
CA LEU A 226 5.01 -9.80 43.46
C LEU A 226 5.80 -8.69 42.75
N VAL A 227 7.11 -8.67 42.99
CA VAL A 227 8.03 -7.70 42.38
C VAL A 227 9.09 -8.48 41.62
N GLU A 228 9.19 -8.21 40.33
CA GLU A 228 10.15 -8.83 39.42
C GLU A 228 10.98 -7.77 38.72
N TYR A 229 12.21 -8.11 38.31
CA TYR A 229 13.02 -7.22 37.49
C TYR A 229 12.38 -7.05 36.13
N LYS A 230 12.15 -5.79 35.72
CA LYS A 230 11.82 -5.47 34.33
C LYS A 230 13.10 -5.57 33.50
N TRP A 231 13.29 -6.71 32.87
CA TRP A 231 14.39 -6.93 31.94
C TRP A 231 14.26 -6.02 30.71
N ASP A 232 15.40 -5.59 30.17
CA ASP A 232 15.49 -4.72 29.00
C ASP A 232 15.91 -5.54 27.77
N GLY A 233 14.92 -6.12 27.08
CA GLY A 233 15.13 -7.01 25.93
C GLY A 233 13.82 -7.51 25.31
N ILE A 234 13.96 -8.38 24.30
CA ILE A 234 12.92 -9.26 23.74
C ILE A 234 13.39 -10.70 23.94
#